data_AF-A0A957P6Y2-F1
#
_entry.id   AF-A0A957P6Y2-F1
#
_cell.length_a   1.000
_cell.length_b   1.000
_cell.length_c   1.000
_cell.angle_alpha   90.00
_cell.angle_beta   90.00
_cell.angle_gamma   90.00
#
_symmetry.space_group_name_H-M   'P 1'
#
loop_
_entity.id
_entity.type
_entity.pdbx_description
1 polymer ?
#
loop_
_entity_poly.entity_id
_entity_poly.type
_entity_poly.pdbx_seq_one_letter_code
_entity_poly.pdbx_strand_id
1 'polypeptide(L)'
;MLRTQPTKLIRMGFTALLLAALLLGLTPWPQQSRLAWLLPQAPTAFAQATSPGGVDANLNFWLKADAGTSTTTDGASVAQWDDQSSNANHVTQGTAGSRPLYRSNSLNFNPALDFDGGNDYLRRAAPNFGTIGNTQKEFFLIYRHTDPSWGYGFWMGPTTGSNTHDRKNNRVQSGPTFYAMQGSATASGNKSTRGRREIDLDLQMPTIIGFHHGDSATLDQYVLEFNGDGGGPFDTVSGNNYAPNIVLSEVIVGAGRLDNGSLTGQVALDYGEIILYDRELSQAERDAVNTYLAIKYGITLDADTSSTATVDNFDYVDSQGTVIWAGRSNPTYATYHNNVAGLGQDDGSALDQRISRSSAPGGIVTMALDNDFASPNSDSSRTSMGDGNFLVWGHNGLDATTWISTTAASGVPAGKDRLAREWLVQETGAVGAVNLQVNVDDLDLDLPAVMGVLYLLVDSDLDGDFGDETVQKMTAQGGGLYTISGV
;
A
#
# COMPACT_ATOMS: atom_id res chain seq x y z
N MET A 1 64.85 20.70 -12.05
CA MET A 1 63.82 21.67 -12.50
C MET A 1 62.46 21.15 -12.10
N LEU A 2 61.69 21.98 -11.38
CA LEU A 2 60.29 21.75 -10.97
C LEU A 2 59.37 21.52 -12.18
N ARG A 3 58.34 20.66 -12.05
CA ARG A 3 56.91 21.06 -11.87
C ARG A 3 55.91 19.88 -12.00
N THR A 4 55.11 19.70 -10.92
CA THR A 4 53.63 19.48 -10.82
C THR A 4 52.91 18.31 -11.52
N GLN A 5 52.56 17.25 -10.73
CA GLN A 5 51.24 16.67 -10.31
C GLN A 5 49.97 16.79 -11.23
N PRO A 6 48.87 16.01 -11.03
CA PRO A 6 48.68 14.54 -11.08
C PRO A 6 47.36 14.13 -11.83
N THR A 7 47.11 12.83 -12.08
CA THR A 7 45.73 12.32 -12.25
C THR A 7 45.54 10.94 -11.67
N LYS A 8 44.34 10.76 -11.10
CA LYS A 8 43.87 9.82 -10.09
C LYS A 8 43.11 8.64 -10.72
N LEU A 9 43.15 7.49 -10.03
CA LEU A 9 42.04 6.51 -9.82
C LEU A 9 41.66 5.62 -11.03
N ILE A 10 41.31 4.32 -10.95
CA ILE A 10 40.98 3.37 -9.87
C ILE A 10 41.50 1.98 -10.31
N ARG A 11 42.15 1.24 -9.40
CA ARG A 11 42.28 -0.22 -9.50
C ARG A 11 40.91 -0.85 -9.19
N MET A 12 40.30 -1.55 -10.14
CA MET A 12 39.37 -2.63 -9.82
C MET A 12 40.09 -3.94 -10.10
N GLY A 13 40.64 -4.53 -9.05
CA GLY A 13 41.25 -5.84 -9.10
C GLY A 13 40.15 -6.90 -9.03
N PHE A 14 39.98 -7.66 -10.11
CA PHE A 14 39.47 -9.03 -10.01
C PHE A 14 40.66 -9.97 -10.18
N THR A 15 41.31 -10.29 -9.07
CA THR A 15 42.25 -11.42 -8.98
C THR A 15 41.44 -12.71 -9.02
N ALA A 16 41.32 -13.31 -10.20
CA ALA A 16 40.91 -14.70 -10.32
C ALA A 16 42.04 -15.59 -9.79
N LEU A 17 41.83 -16.19 -8.63
CA LEU A 17 42.64 -17.30 -8.14
C LEU A 17 42.32 -18.52 -9.05
N LEU A 18 43.25 -18.89 -9.92
CA LEU A 18 43.23 -20.21 -10.55
C LEU A 18 44.45 -20.99 -10.04
N LEU A 19 44.23 -21.76 -8.98
CA LEU A 19 45.13 -22.83 -8.59
C LEU A 19 44.54 -24.14 -9.12
N ALA A 20 45.43 -25.01 -9.60
CA ALA A 20 45.21 -26.41 -10.01
C ALA A 20 44.81 -26.65 -11.48
N ALA A 21 45.83 -26.83 -12.33
CA ALA A 21 45.82 -27.93 -13.28
C ALA A 21 47.15 -28.68 -13.18
N LEU A 22 46.99 -29.93 -12.76
CA LEU A 22 47.99 -30.94 -12.49
C LEU A 22 48.77 -31.29 -13.76
N LEU A 23 50.10 -31.31 -13.64
CA LEU A 23 51.02 -32.35 -14.10
C LEU A 23 50.46 -33.35 -15.14
N LEU A 24 50.56 -33.08 -16.45
CA LEU A 24 50.47 -34.13 -17.47
C LEU A 24 51.40 -33.85 -18.65
N GLY A 25 52.04 -34.92 -19.12
CA GLY A 25 52.99 -34.94 -20.21
C GLY A 25 52.49 -34.23 -21.47
N LEU A 26 53.38 -33.40 -22.01
CA LEU A 26 53.21 -32.63 -23.23
C LEU A 26 52.97 -33.57 -24.42
N THR A 27 51.78 -33.52 -25.03
CA THR A 27 51.67 -33.66 -26.48
C THR A 27 51.80 -32.26 -27.08
N PRO A 28 52.70 -32.02 -28.05
CA PRO A 28 52.82 -30.71 -28.66
C PRO A 28 51.58 -30.41 -29.50
N TRP A 29 51.03 -29.21 -29.33
CA TRP A 29 49.91 -28.68 -30.12
C TRP A 29 50.29 -28.62 -31.61
N PRO A 30 49.40 -28.98 -32.56
CA PRO A 30 49.65 -28.80 -33.98
C PRO A 30 49.68 -27.32 -34.37
N GLN A 31 50.42 -27.02 -35.45
CA GLN A 31 51.05 -25.73 -35.75
C GLN A 31 50.13 -24.53 -36.07
N GLN A 32 48.82 -24.61 -35.88
CA GLN A 32 47.91 -23.45 -35.90
C GLN A 32 46.71 -23.70 -34.98
N SER A 33 46.73 -23.16 -33.77
CA SER A 33 45.59 -23.19 -32.84
C SER A 33 45.18 -21.74 -32.54
N ARG A 34 43.91 -21.39 -32.74
CA ARG A 34 43.36 -20.08 -32.35
C ARG A 34 42.65 -20.25 -31.01
N LEU A 35 43.13 -19.52 -29.99
CA LEU A 35 42.46 -19.42 -28.69
C LEU A 35 41.32 -18.40 -28.80
N ALA A 36 40.14 -18.78 -28.35
CA ALA A 36 39.00 -17.88 -28.18
C ALA A 36 38.55 -17.95 -26.71
N TRP A 37 38.24 -16.79 -26.14
CA TRP A 37 37.68 -16.67 -24.81
C TRP A 37 36.18 -16.38 -24.97
N LEU A 38 35.33 -17.22 -24.38
CA LEU A 38 33.93 -16.86 -24.14
C LEU A 38 33.84 -16.19 -22.78
N LEU A 39 33.25 -15.01 -22.73
CA LEU A 39 32.63 -14.50 -21.52
C LEU A 39 31.20 -15.06 -21.48
N PRO A 40 30.69 -15.53 -20.33
CA PRO A 40 29.24 -15.67 -20.20
C PRO A 40 28.63 -14.29 -20.49
N GLN A 41 27.56 -14.24 -21.27
CA GLN A 41 26.74 -13.04 -21.28
C GLN A 41 26.28 -12.82 -19.84
N ALA A 42 26.40 -11.58 -19.33
CA ALA A 42 25.68 -11.21 -18.13
C ALA A 42 24.21 -11.61 -18.35
N PRO A 43 23.53 -12.25 -17.39
CA PRO A 43 22.10 -12.45 -17.53
C PRO A 43 21.50 -11.08 -17.82
N THR A 44 20.90 -10.92 -19.00
CA THR A 44 19.97 -9.83 -19.22
C THR A 44 18.90 -10.03 -18.17
N ALA A 45 18.94 -9.23 -17.11
CA ALA A 45 17.81 -9.08 -16.21
C ALA A 45 16.65 -8.62 -17.10
N PHE A 46 15.74 -9.55 -17.42
CA PHE A 46 14.43 -9.14 -17.86
C PHE A 46 13.84 -8.45 -16.65
N ALA A 47 13.60 -7.14 -16.74
CA ALA A 47 12.77 -6.48 -15.74
C ALA A 47 11.42 -7.22 -15.76
N GLN A 48 11.07 -7.87 -14.66
CA GLN A 48 9.75 -8.46 -14.51
C GLN A 48 8.74 -7.32 -14.66
N ALA A 49 7.76 -7.50 -15.54
CA ALA A 49 6.65 -6.56 -15.62
C ALA A 49 5.90 -6.65 -14.29
N THR A 50 5.78 -5.52 -13.61
CA THR A 50 5.12 -5.44 -12.31
C THR A 50 3.72 -4.87 -12.47
N SER A 51 2.79 -5.28 -11.62
CA SER A 51 1.41 -4.79 -11.62
C SER A 51 0.82 -4.88 -10.21
N PRO A 52 -0.20 -4.09 -9.85
CA PRO A 52 -0.77 -4.14 -8.50
C PRO A 52 -1.26 -5.56 -8.16
N GLY A 53 -0.76 -6.14 -7.07
CA GLY A 53 -1.11 -7.51 -6.67
C GLY A 53 -0.72 -8.59 -7.70
N GLY A 54 0.19 -8.30 -8.65
CA GLY A 54 0.51 -9.19 -9.78
C GLY A 54 -0.57 -9.26 -10.87
N VAL A 55 -1.59 -8.40 -10.82
CA VAL A 55 -2.71 -8.39 -11.77
C VAL A 55 -2.41 -7.42 -12.92
N ASP A 56 -1.86 -7.92 -14.03
CA ASP A 56 -1.45 -7.09 -15.19
C ASP A 56 -2.52 -6.97 -16.28
N ALA A 57 -3.37 -7.98 -16.42
CA ALA A 57 -4.38 -8.05 -17.46
C ALA A 57 -5.33 -6.86 -17.34
N ASN A 58 -5.44 -6.09 -18.43
CA ASN A 58 -6.37 -4.97 -18.55
C ASN A 58 -6.12 -3.83 -17.54
N LEU A 59 -4.88 -3.68 -17.07
CA LEU A 59 -4.45 -2.51 -16.29
C LEU A 59 -4.37 -1.27 -17.20
N ASN A 60 -5.29 -0.33 -16.99
CA ASN A 60 -5.49 0.81 -17.89
C ASN A 60 -4.87 2.12 -17.38
N PHE A 61 -4.71 2.23 -16.05
CA PHE A 61 -4.13 3.38 -15.37
C PHE A 61 -3.53 2.94 -14.04
N TRP A 62 -2.29 3.34 -13.77
CA TRP A 62 -1.65 3.11 -12.47
C TRP A 62 -0.73 4.27 -12.13
N LEU A 63 -1.10 5.04 -11.11
CA LEU A 63 -0.25 6.07 -10.53
C LEU A 63 0.19 5.60 -9.14
N LYS A 64 1.47 5.72 -8.82
CA LYS A 64 2.02 5.37 -7.50
C LYS A 64 3.08 6.38 -7.07
N ALA A 65 2.99 6.91 -5.85
CA ALA A 65 3.77 8.09 -5.46
C ALA A 65 5.27 7.79 -5.31
N ASP A 66 5.64 6.52 -5.21
CA ASP A 66 7.01 6.03 -5.14
C ASP A 66 7.68 5.84 -6.52
N ALA A 67 6.97 6.11 -7.62
CA ALA A 67 7.55 6.08 -8.98
C ALA A 67 6.89 7.08 -9.94
N GLY A 68 7.66 7.57 -10.91
CA GLY A 68 7.10 8.38 -12.00
C GLY A 68 6.64 9.79 -11.62
N THR A 69 6.90 10.26 -10.40
CA THR A 69 6.70 11.67 -10.05
C THR A 69 7.82 12.52 -10.67
N SER A 70 7.48 13.73 -11.14
CA SER A 70 8.48 14.66 -11.72
C SER A 70 9.60 15.10 -10.75
N THR A 71 9.47 14.77 -9.46
CA THR A 71 10.46 14.99 -8.41
C THR A 71 10.24 13.97 -7.30
N THR A 72 11.33 13.57 -6.63
CA THR A 72 11.31 12.77 -5.39
C THR A 72 11.87 13.57 -4.20
N THR A 73 12.06 14.88 -4.36
CA THR A 73 12.51 15.78 -3.30
C THR A 73 11.34 16.19 -2.42
N ASP A 74 11.45 15.95 -1.12
CA ASP A 74 10.42 16.33 -0.14
C ASP A 74 10.09 17.82 -0.19
N GLY A 75 8.80 18.15 -0.18
CA GLY A 75 8.27 19.51 -0.25
C GLY A 75 8.35 20.17 -1.64
N ALA A 76 8.86 19.49 -2.68
CA ALA A 76 8.91 20.04 -4.03
C ALA A 76 7.58 19.83 -4.77
N SER A 77 7.18 20.82 -5.59
CA SER A 77 5.94 20.75 -6.39
C SER A 77 6.04 19.70 -7.51
N VAL A 78 5.01 18.89 -7.71
CA VAL A 78 4.93 17.84 -8.73
C VAL A 78 4.17 18.34 -9.96
N ALA A 79 4.87 18.49 -11.08
CA ALA A 79 4.28 18.94 -12.35
C ALA A 79 3.69 17.80 -13.18
N GLN A 80 4.15 16.57 -12.96
CA GLN A 80 3.70 15.38 -13.68
C GLN A 80 3.81 14.16 -12.77
N TRP A 81 2.84 13.26 -12.90
CA TRP A 81 2.83 11.94 -12.30
C TRP A 81 2.58 10.90 -13.39
N ASP A 82 3.58 10.08 -13.65
CA ASP A 82 3.60 9.14 -14.75
C ASP A 82 2.76 7.91 -14.44
N ASP A 83 1.79 7.63 -15.31
CA ASP A 83 1.15 6.33 -15.45
C ASP A 83 2.18 5.20 -15.67
N GLN A 84 2.14 4.20 -14.79
CA GLN A 84 2.95 2.99 -14.77
C GLN A 84 2.30 1.85 -15.58
N SER A 85 1.06 2.03 -16.06
CA SER A 85 0.48 1.13 -17.04
C SER A 85 1.15 1.28 -18.41
N SER A 86 0.81 0.39 -19.35
CA SER A 86 1.30 0.47 -20.73
C SER A 86 0.66 1.59 -21.56
N ASN A 87 -0.29 2.35 -21.02
CA ASN A 87 -1.10 3.33 -21.77
C ASN A 87 -0.59 4.76 -21.73
N ALA A 88 0.47 5.06 -20.96
CA ALA A 88 1.11 6.38 -20.87
C ALA A 88 0.12 7.53 -20.51
N ASN A 89 -0.89 7.24 -19.70
CA ASN A 89 -1.93 8.18 -19.29
C ASN A 89 -1.47 9.20 -18.22
N HIS A 90 -0.18 9.56 -18.17
CA HIS A 90 0.40 10.49 -17.20
C HIS A 90 -0.44 11.77 -16.94
N VAL A 91 -0.61 12.15 -15.68
CA VAL A 91 -1.35 13.36 -15.31
C VAL A 91 -0.38 14.51 -15.09
N THR A 92 -0.77 15.73 -15.50
CA THR A 92 0.13 16.90 -15.51
C THR A 92 -0.53 18.16 -14.97
N GLN A 93 0.31 19.11 -14.56
CA GLN A 93 -0.08 20.45 -14.16
C GLN A 93 0.97 21.50 -14.57
N GLY A 94 0.59 22.36 -15.52
CA GLY A 94 1.47 23.41 -16.02
C GLY A 94 1.70 24.56 -15.05
N THR A 95 0.70 24.90 -14.22
CA THR A 95 0.75 26.07 -13.34
C THR A 95 1.39 25.73 -12.00
N ALA A 96 2.56 26.30 -11.70
CA ALA A 96 3.34 25.95 -10.51
C ALA A 96 2.57 26.10 -9.18
N GLY A 97 1.73 27.13 -9.05
CA GLY A 97 0.95 27.37 -7.85
C GLY A 97 -0.34 26.55 -7.76
N SER A 98 -0.55 25.54 -8.60
CA SER A 98 -1.69 24.61 -8.56
C SER A 98 -1.21 23.14 -8.61
N ARG A 99 0.05 22.91 -8.26
CA ARG A 99 0.71 21.61 -8.28
C ARG A 99 0.76 21.07 -6.86
N PRO A 100 0.40 19.79 -6.64
CA PRO A 100 0.58 19.16 -5.35
C PRO A 100 2.06 19.10 -4.96
N LEU A 101 2.33 18.88 -3.68
CA LEU A 101 3.68 18.69 -3.15
C LEU A 101 4.03 17.20 -3.04
N TYR A 102 5.28 16.86 -3.30
CA TYR A 102 5.82 15.54 -3.00
C TYR A 102 6.16 15.44 -1.52
N ARG A 103 5.62 14.42 -0.83
CA ARG A 103 6.00 14.06 0.53
C ARG A 103 6.76 12.75 0.49
N SER A 104 8.03 12.74 0.90
CA SER A 104 8.88 11.54 0.78
C SER A 104 8.53 10.43 1.77
N ASN A 105 7.88 10.79 2.87
CA ASN A 105 7.47 9.89 3.93
C ASN A 105 6.17 10.43 4.53
N SER A 106 5.02 9.93 4.05
CA SER A 106 3.70 10.45 4.44
C SER A 106 2.75 9.34 4.88
N LEU A 107 2.72 8.22 4.15
CA LEU A 107 1.78 7.12 4.38
C LEU A 107 2.57 5.84 4.68
N ASN A 108 2.65 5.44 5.95
CA ASN A 108 3.35 4.24 6.42
C ASN A 108 4.74 4.07 5.78
N PHE A 109 5.61 5.07 5.96
CA PHE A 109 6.97 5.09 5.43
C PHE A 109 7.08 5.10 3.90
N ASN A 110 5.97 5.36 3.20
CA ASN A 110 5.94 5.54 1.75
C ASN A 110 5.63 7.00 1.38
N PRO A 111 6.09 7.45 0.20
CA PRO A 111 5.77 8.77 -0.31
C PRO A 111 4.28 8.91 -0.66
N ALA A 112 3.83 10.16 -0.71
CA ALA A 112 2.50 10.54 -1.18
C ALA A 112 2.55 11.90 -1.90
N LEU A 113 1.51 12.19 -2.68
CA LEU A 113 1.27 13.55 -3.19
C LEU A 113 0.25 14.26 -2.31
N ASP A 114 0.67 15.38 -1.73
CA ASP A 114 -0.11 16.25 -0.86
C ASP A 114 -0.81 17.33 -1.69
N PHE A 115 -2.14 17.27 -1.71
CA PHE A 115 -3.01 18.26 -2.34
C PHE A 115 -3.58 19.14 -1.23
N ASP A 116 -3.38 20.45 -1.32
CA ASP A 116 -3.69 21.39 -0.24
C ASP A 116 -5.19 21.71 -0.05
N GLY A 117 -6.05 21.19 -0.92
CA GLY A 117 -7.49 21.47 -0.93
C GLY A 117 -7.87 22.88 -1.38
N GLY A 118 -6.90 23.71 -1.77
CA GLY A 118 -7.11 25.06 -2.27
C GLY A 118 -7.27 25.07 -3.79
N ASN A 119 -6.22 24.67 -4.51
CA ASN A 119 -6.21 24.75 -5.97
C ASN A 119 -5.40 23.65 -6.67
N ASP A 120 -4.80 22.72 -5.91
CA ASP A 120 -3.96 21.68 -6.46
C ASP A 120 -4.75 20.65 -7.26
N TYR A 121 -4.24 20.31 -8.45
CA TYR A 121 -4.76 19.22 -9.24
C TYR A 121 -3.75 18.74 -10.28
N LEU A 122 -3.88 17.47 -10.68
CA LEU A 122 -3.20 16.90 -11.85
C LEU A 122 -4.26 16.42 -12.85
N ARG A 123 -3.99 16.61 -14.15
CA ARG A 123 -4.97 16.33 -15.20
C ARG A 123 -4.37 15.56 -16.37
N ARG A 124 -5.15 14.62 -16.90
CA ARG A 124 -4.97 14.04 -18.24
C ARG A 124 -6.22 14.32 -19.07
N ALA A 125 -6.06 15.15 -20.11
CA ALA A 125 -7.07 15.29 -21.15
C ALA A 125 -6.89 14.17 -22.19
N ALA A 126 -8.00 13.64 -22.69
CA ALA A 126 -8.06 12.54 -23.67
C ALA A 126 -7.19 11.32 -23.27
N PRO A 127 -7.45 10.70 -22.11
CA PRO A 127 -6.76 9.46 -21.75
C PRO A 127 -7.04 8.37 -22.79
N ASN A 128 -6.06 7.51 -23.03
CA ASN A 128 -6.16 6.34 -23.89
C ASN A 128 -6.87 5.18 -23.17
N PHE A 129 -8.07 5.44 -22.66
CA PHE A 129 -8.89 4.42 -21.99
C PHE A 129 -9.85 3.71 -22.95
N GLY A 130 -9.98 4.21 -24.18
CA GLY A 130 -10.98 3.73 -25.12
C GLY A 130 -12.41 3.94 -24.60
N THR A 131 -13.29 3.03 -24.98
CA THR A 131 -14.66 2.98 -24.46
C THR A 131 -14.72 1.91 -23.39
N ILE A 132 -14.89 2.32 -22.12
CA ILE A 132 -15.00 1.37 -21.01
C ILE A 132 -16.49 1.05 -20.79
N GLY A 133 -16.81 -0.24 -20.84
CA GLY A 133 -18.13 -0.77 -20.51
C GLY A 133 -18.45 -0.53 -19.04
N ASN A 134 -19.68 -0.16 -18.73
CA ASN A 134 -20.03 0.22 -17.36
C ASN A 134 -19.91 -0.93 -16.35
N THR A 135 -20.12 -2.17 -16.81
CA THR A 135 -20.02 -3.42 -16.06
C THR A 135 -18.61 -4.03 -16.09
N GLN A 136 -17.63 -3.34 -16.66
CA GLN A 136 -16.29 -3.88 -16.96
C GLN A 136 -15.21 -2.94 -16.43
N LYS A 137 -15.33 -2.45 -15.19
CA LYS A 137 -14.32 -1.57 -14.63
C LYS A 137 -14.16 -1.78 -13.14
N GLU A 138 -12.94 -1.62 -12.69
CA GLU A 138 -12.60 -1.71 -11.29
C GLU A 138 -11.52 -0.68 -10.94
N PHE A 139 -11.70 -0.03 -9.79
CA PHE A 139 -10.93 1.13 -9.41
C PHE A 139 -10.50 1.04 -7.95
N PHE A 140 -9.22 1.34 -7.69
CA PHE A 140 -8.68 1.44 -6.34
C PHE A 140 -8.02 2.81 -6.14
N LEU A 141 -8.21 3.40 -4.96
CA LEU A 141 -7.45 4.57 -4.52
C LEU A 141 -6.90 4.35 -3.12
N ILE A 142 -5.68 4.84 -2.91
CA ILE A 142 -5.12 5.06 -1.58
C ILE A 142 -5.07 6.54 -1.33
N TYR A 143 -5.80 6.95 -0.31
CA TYR A 143 -5.82 8.34 0.10
C TYR A 143 -5.94 8.46 1.62
N ARG A 144 -5.49 9.60 2.13
CA ARG A 144 -5.69 10.04 3.51
C ARG A 144 -6.20 11.48 3.49
N HIS A 145 -7.20 11.79 4.30
CA HIS A 145 -7.61 13.17 4.52
C HIS A 145 -6.56 13.94 5.34
N THR A 146 -6.22 15.14 4.87
CA THR A 146 -5.48 16.13 5.67
C THR A 146 -6.42 17.21 6.22
N ASP A 147 -7.63 17.33 5.66
CA ASP A 147 -8.75 18.14 6.17
C ASP A 147 -10.09 17.40 5.93
N PRO A 148 -11.00 17.32 6.92
CA PRO A 148 -12.32 16.69 6.77
C PRO A 148 -13.34 17.52 5.96
N SER A 149 -12.93 18.67 5.41
CA SER A 149 -13.76 19.52 4.57
C SER A 149 -14.30 18.80 3.34
N TRP A 150 -15.50 19.20 2.92
CA TRP A 150 -16.15 18.58 1.76
C TRP A 150 -15.53 19.05 0.44
N GLY A 151 -15.22 18.12 -0.47
CA GLY A 151 -14.77 18.39 -1.83
C GLY A 151 -14.66 17.12 -2.70
N TYR A 152 -14.02 17.24 -3.86
CA TYR A 152 -13.82 16.15 -4.81
C TYR A 152 -12.34 15.78 -4.87
N GLY A 153 -12.02 14.55 -4.48
CA GLY A 153 -10.64 14.06 -4.54
C GLY A 153 -10.25 13.56 -5.93
N PHE A 154 -11.21 13.00 -6.66
CA PHE A 154 -10.93 12.40 -7.97
C PHE A 154 -12.13 12.44 -8.89
N TRP A 155 -11.88 12.68 -10.17
CA TRP A 155 -12.91 12.78 -11.20
C TRP A 155 -12.47 12.18 -12.54
N MET A 156 -13.37 11.45 -13.19
CA MET A 156 -13.21 10.94 -14.55
C MET A 156 -14.50 11.09 -15.34
N GLY A 157 -14.41 11.56 -16.59
CA GLY A 157 -15.59 11.72 -17.43
C GLY A 157 -15.34 12.49 -18.71
N PRO A 158 -16.41 12.92 -19.41
CA PRO A 158 -16.31 13.66 -20.66
C PRO A 158 -15.95 15.15 -20.45
N THR A 159 -15.11 15.68 -21.35
CA THR A 159 -14.45 17.00 -21.31
C THR A 159 -15.36 18.21 -21.54
N THR A 160 -16.55 18.08 -22.11
CA THR A 160 -17.38 19.26 -22.46
C THR A 160 -18.88 19.07 -22.25
N GLY A 161 -19.48 20.05 -21.57
CA GLY A 161 -20.63 20.80 -22.10
C GLY A 161 -21.94 20.05 -22.33
N SER A 162 -22.69 19.78 -21.27
CA SER A 162 -24.14 19.88 -21.35
C SER A 162 -24.66 20.32 -19.98
N ASN A 163 -25.05 21.59 -19.94
CA ASN A 163 -25.95 22.21 -18.98
C ASN A 163 -27.36 21.56 -18.99
N THR A 164 -27.52 20.40 -19.64
CA THR A 164 -28.70 19.54 -19.58
C THR A 164 -28.27 18.08 -19.50
N HIS A 165 -28.16 17.56 -18.28
CA HIS A 165 -28.47 16.15 -18.00
C HIS A 165 -27.73 15.07 -18.81
N ASP A 166 -26.44 15.23 -19.16
CA ASP A 166 -25.63 14.10 -19.70
C ASP A 166 -24.30 14.01 -18.94
N ARG A 167 -24.41 13.74 -17.63
CA ARG A 167 -23.26 13.63 -16.71
C ARG A 167 -22.85 12.17 -16.58
N LYS A 168 -22.18 11.60 -17.59
CA LYS A 168 -21.56 10.27 -17.51
C LYS A 168 -20.18 10.35 -16.85
N ASN A 169 -20.08 10.16 -15.55
CA ASN A 169 -18.79 10.30 -14.86
C ASN A 169 -18.64 9.34 -13.69
N ASN A 170 -17.38 9.08 -13.33
CA ASN A 170 -16.99 8.47 -12.08
C ASN A 170 -16.34 9.55 -11.23
N ARG A 171 -16.70 9.63 -9.95
CA ARG A 171 -16.08 10.58 -9.04
C ARG A 171 -16.06 10.08 -7.62
N VAL A 172 -15.03 10.52 -6.93
CA VAL A 172 -14.87 10.39 -5.49
C VAL A 172 -15.07 11.79 -4.89
N GLN A 173 -16.06 11.89 -4.03
CA GLN A 173 -16.29 13.06 -3.19
C GLN A 173 -16.07 12.66 -1.75
N SER A 174 -15.49 13.55 -0.98
CA SER A 174 -15.26 13.27 0.42
C SER A 174 -15.44 14.52 1.27
N GLY A 175 -15.74 14.30 2.53
CA GLY A 175 -15.97 15.28 3.60
C GLY A 175 -16.12 14.48 4.90
N PRO A 176 -17.10 14.78 5.77
CA PRO A 176 -17.42 13.90 6.91
C PRO A 176 -17.90 12.50 6.48
N THR A 177 -18.28 12.34 5.22
CA THR A 177 -18.79 11.10 4.62
C THR A 177 -18.21 10.94 3.22
N PHE A 178 -17.96 9.68 2.82
CA PHE A 178 -17.42 9.36 1.51
C PHE A 178 -18.50 9.07 0.48
N TYR A 179 -18.28 9.50 -0.76
CA TYR A 179 -19.16 9.23 -1.88
C TYR A 179 -18.40 8.79 -3.12
N ALA A 180 -18.63 7.55 -3.55
CA ALA A 180 -18.33 7.13 -4.92
C ALA A 180 -19.61 7.23 -5.77
N MET A 181 -19.56 8.01 -6.84
CA MET A 181 -20.75 8.25 -7.66
C MET A 181 -20.51 7.90 -9.11
N GLN A 182 -21.49 7.22 -9.70
CA GLN A 182 -21.64 7.14 -11.13
C GLN A 182 -22.85 7.99 -11.58
N GLY A 183 -22.59 9.03 -12.35
CA GLY A 183 -23.66 9.81 -12.99
C GLY A 183 -24.09 9.20 -14.32
N SER A 184 -25.38 9.21 -14.64
CA SER A 184 -25.88 9.09 -16.02
C SER A 184 -27.27 9.74 -16.12
N ALA A 185 -27.33 11.00 -16.56
CA ALA A 185 -28.60 11.67 -16.74
C ALA A 185 -29.13 11.48 -18.17
N THR A 186 -30.45 11.47 -18.33
CA THR A 186 -31.14 11.66 -19.63
C THR A 186 -32.09 12.84 -19.48
N ALA A 187 -32.54 13.45 -20.59
CA ALA A 187 -33.28 14.72 -20.64
C ALA A 187 -34.60 14.81 -19.82
N SER A 188 -35.02 13.75 -19.13
CA SER A 188 -36.21 13.70 -18.27
C SER A 188 -35.89 12.98 -16.96
N GLY A 189 -35.63 13.74 -15.90
CA GLY A 189 -35.36 13.25 -14.55
C GLY A 189 -33.87 13.00 -14.28
N ASN A 190 -33.34 13.63 -13.21
CA ASN A 190 -32.02 13.29 -12.68
C ASN A 190 -32.01 11.83 -12.24
N LYS A 191 -31.40 10.95 -13.05
CA LYS A 191 -31.10 9.57 -12.69
C LYS A 191 -29.62 9.50 -12.33
N SER A 192 -29.30 9.20 -11.08
CA SER A 192 -27.91 8.98 -10.63
C SER A 192 -27.90 7.80 -9.69
N THR A 193 -27.11 6.77 -9.99
CA THR A 193 -26.73 5.79 -9.00
C THR A 193 -25.62 6.38 -8.15
N ARG A 194 -25.93 6.59 -6.87
CA ARG A 194 -24.94 7.06 -5.90
C ARG A 194 -24.63 5.90 -4.98
N GLY A 195 -23.40 5.43 -5.00
CA GLY A 195 -22.89 4.71 -3.85
C GLY A 195 -22.69 5.72 -2.72
N ARG A 196 -23.42 5.53 -1.63
CA ARG A 196 -23.23 6.31 -0.41
C ARG A 196 -22.95 5.32 0.69
N ARG A 197 -21.76 5.38 1.28
CA ARG A 197 -21.47 4.69 2.53
C ARG A 197 -20.99 5.78 3.48
N GLU A 198 -21.77 5.99 4.53
CA GLU A 198 -21.36 6.85 5.62
C GLU A 198 -20.35 6.05 6.43
N ILE A 199 -19.10 6.45 6.36
CA ILE A 199 -18.05 6.02 7.26
C ILE A 199 -17.73 7.24 8.08
N ASP A 200 -17.65 7.09 9.40
CA ASP A 200 -17.10 8.12 10.27
C ASP A 200 -15.62 8.28 9.89
N LEU A 201 -15.33 9.25 9.03
CA LEU A 201 -13.99 9.58 8.55
C LEU A 201 -13.21 10.41 9.59
N ASP A 202 -13.45 10.19 10.88
CA ASP A 202 -12.84 10.97 11.96
C ASP A 202 -11.34 10.69 12.13
N LEU A 203 -10.77 9.89 11.25
CA LEU A 203 -9.42 9.42 11.35
C LEU A 203 -8.71 9.80 10.06
N GLN A 204 -7.80 10.75 10.18
CA GLN A 204 -6.78 11.14 9.20
C GLN A 204 -5.86 9.93 8.92
N MET A 205 -6.44 8.85 8.41
CA MET A 205 -5.84 7.56 8.18
C MET A 205 -5.87 7.24 6.70
N PRO A 206 -4.85 6.53 6.19
CA PRO A 206 -4.91 6.00 4.84
C PRO A 206 -6.04 4.96 4.75
N THR A 207 -6.77 5.01 3.65
CA THR A 207 -7.90 4.12 3.36
C THR A 207 -7.79 3.62 1.93
N ILE A 208 -8.05 2.33 1.73
CA ILE A 208 -8.24 1.74 0.41
C ILE A 208 -9.69 1.93 0.02
N ILE A 209 -9.94 2.48 -1.16
CA ILE A 209 -11.28 2.59 -1.71
C ILE A 209 -11.37 1.79 -2.99
N GLY A 210 -12.15 0.72 -2.96
CA GLY A 210 -12.48 -0.11 -4.11
C GLY A 210 -13.83 0.28 -4.70
N PHE A 211 -13.94 0.32 -6.02
CA PHE A 211 -15.23 0.52 -6.70
C PHE A 211 -15.31 -0.40 -7.91
N HIS A 212 -16.29 -1.31 -7.90
CA HIS A 212 -16.51 -2.28 -8.96
C HIS A 212 -18.01 -2.51 -9.21
N HIS A 213 -18.33 -3.23 -10.29
CA HIS A 213 -19.71 -3.61 -10.60
C HIS A 213 -20.12 -4.84 -9.79
N GLY A 214 -21.33 -4.84 -9.22
CA GLY A 214 -21.84 -5.98 -8.46
C GLY A 214 -22.68 -6.92 -9.32
N ASP A 215 -22.47 -8.22 -9.18
CA ASP A 215 -23.20 -9.29 -9.86
C ASP A 215 -24.62 -9.46 -9.29
N SER A 216 -25.59 -8.65 -9.73
CA SER A 216 -27.01 -8.88 -9.43
C SER A 216 -27.81 -9.16 -10.69
N ALA A 217 -28.40 -10.36 -10.76
CA ALA A 217 -29.23 -10.83 -11.87
C ALA A 217 -30.50 -9.99 -12.11
N THR A 218 -30.79 -9.01 -11.26
CA THR A 218 -32.03 -8.22 -11.29
C THR A 218 -31.83 -6.70 -11.36
N LEU A 219 -30.64 -6.19 -11.03
CA LEU A 219 -30.31 -4.76 -11.02
C LEU A 219 -28.82 -4.55 -11.30
N ASP A 220 -28.47 -3.59 -12.17
CA ASP A 220 -27.08 -3.11 -12.26
C ASP A 220 -26.70 -2.43 -10.94
N GLN A 221 -25.98 -3.14 -10.08
CA GLN A 221 -25.49 -2.64 -8.80
C GLN A 221 -24.00 -2.34 -8.93
N TYR A 222 -23.53 -1.38 -8.15
CA TYR A 222 -22.09 -1.16 -7.95
C TYR A 222 -21.80 -1.56 -6.50
N VAL A 223 -20.54 -1.83 -6.22
CA VAL A 223 -20.04 -2.09 -4.87
C VAL A 223 -18.94 -1.09 -4.58
N LEU A 224 -18.95 -0.55 -3.37
CA LEU A 224 -17.89 0.31 -2.85
C LEU A 224 -17.32 -0.42 -1.65
N GLU A 225 -16.03 -0.70 -1.75
CA GLU A 225 -15.27 -1.38 -0.73
C GLU A 225 -14.39 -0.37 -0.01
N PHE A 226 -14.22 -0.58 1.29
CA PHE A 226 -13.26 0.17 2.08
C PHE A 226 -12.36 -0.82 2.80
N ASN A 227 -11.06 -0.75 2.56
CA ASN A 227 -10.10 -1.68 3.17
C ASN A 227 -10.52 -3.15 2.96
N GLY A 228 -10.98 -3.52 1.76
CA GLY A 228 -11.46 -4.87 1.45
C GLY A 228 -12.86 -5.21 1.97
N ASP A 229 -13.44 -4.41 2.86
CA ASP A 229 -14.81 -4.60 3.37
C ASP A 229 -15.80 -4.07 2.33
N GLY A 230 -16.50 -5.01 1.69
CA GLY A 230 -17.64 -4.69 0.85
C GLY A 230 -18.77 -4.15 1.72
N GLY A 231 -19.24 -2.94 1.42
CA GLY A 231 -20.59 -2.61 1.83
C GLY A 231 -21.55 -3.42 0.97
N GLY A 232 -22.51 -4.11 1.59
CA GLY A 232 -23.65 -4.69 0.87
C GLY A 232 -24.26 -3.71 -0.17
N PRO A 233 -24.97 -4.23 -1.19
CA PRO A 233 -25.33 -3.46 -2.38
C PRO A 233 -26.06 -2.15 -2.07
N PHE A 234 -25.69 -1.09 -2.81
CA PHE A 234 -26.17 0.27 -2.57
C PHE A 234 -27.69 0.46 -2.54
N ASP A 235 -28.12 1.57 -1.92
CA ASP A 235 -29.43 2.18 -2.16
C ASP A 235 -29.58 2.56 -3.63
N THR A 236 -30.21 1.67 -4.39
CA THR A 236 -30.48 1.86 -5.81
C THR A 236 -31.58 2.91 -5.95
N VAL A 237 -31.22 4.14 -6.32
CA VAL A 237 -32.22 5.11 -6.81
C VAL A 237 -32.70 4.62 -8.19
N SER A 238 -33.79 3.86 -8.17
CA SER A 238 -34.43 3.23 -9.33
C SER A 238 -34.62 4.20 -10.50
N GLY A 239 -34.07 3.82 -11.65
CA GLY A 239 -34.23 4.55 -12.89
C GLY A 239 -33.72 3.76 -14.07
N ASN A 240 -34.41 2.68 -14.46
CA ASN A 240 -34.13 1.89 -15.66
C ASN A 240 -33.89 2.80 -16.87
N ASN A 241 -32.64 2.82 -17.35
CA ASN A 241 -32.11 3.24 -18.67
C ASN A 241 -30.62 3.57 -18.50
N TYR A 242 -29.80 2.55 -18.24
CA TYR A 242 -28.34 2.70 -18.29
C TYR A 242 -27.87 2.81 -19.74
N ALA A 243 -26.98 3.76 -20.03
CA ALA A 243 -26.18 3.69 -21.24
C ALA A 243 -25.06 2.67 -21.00
N PRO A 244 -24.87 1.66 -21.88
CA PRO A 244 -23.95 0.55 -21.61
C PRO A 244 -22.48 0.97 -21.53
N ASN A 245 -22.11 2.10 -22.14
CA ASN A 245 -20.72 2.53 -22.31
C ASN A 245 -20.50 4.00 -21.91
N ILE A 246 -19.39 4.29 -21.24
CA ILE A 246 -18.90 5.64 -20.97
C ILE A 246 -17.64 5.88 -21.81
N VAL A 247 -17.61 6.99 -22.55
CA VAL A 247 -16.38 7.51 -23.13
C VAL A 247 -15.73 8.40 -22.08
N LEU A 248 -14.64 7.92 -21.49
CA LEU A 248 -13.82 8.70 -20.58
C LEU A 248 -12.87 9.55 -21.42
N SER A 249 -13.03 10.87 -21.39
CA SER A 249 -12.17 11.79 -22.15
C SER A 249 -11.34 12.71 -21.26
N GLU A 250 -11.39 12.53 -19.94
CA GLU A 250 -10.58 13.27 -18.98
C GLU A 250 -10.49 12.56 -17.62
N VAL A 251 -9.34 12.72 -16.98
CA VAL A 251 -9.04 12.37 -15.58
C VAL A 251 -8.51 13.60 -14.87
N ILE A 252 -8.99 13.82 -13.64
CA ILE A 252 -8.54 14.87 -12.72
C ILE A 252 -8.32 14.23 -11.35
N VAL A 253 -7.13 14.44 -10.80
CA VAL A 253 -6.72 14.04 -9.45
C VAL A 253 -6.60 15.31 -8.60
N GLY A 254 -7.14 15.30 -7.38
CA GLY A 254 -7.15 16.42 -6.43
C GLY A 254 -8.30 17.41 -6.59
N ALA A 255 -9.17 17.23 -7.60
CA ALA A 255 -10.27 18.15 -7.85
C ALA A 255 -11.44 17.48 -8.60
N GLY A 256 -12.58 18.16 -8.62
CA GLY A 256 -13.76 17.77 -9.39
C GLY A 256 -13.69 18.19 -10.86
N ARG A 257 -14.84 18.13 -11.51
CA ARG A 257 -15.00 18.45 -12.94
C ARG A 257 -14.50 19.85 -13.26
N LEU A 258 -13.89 20.01 -14.44
CA LEU A 258 -13.70 21.30 -15.08
C LEU A 258 -15.01 21.79 -15.73
N ASP A 259 -15.65 22.78 -15.12
CA ASP A 259 -16.84 23.45 -15.62
C ASP A 259 -16.48 24.86 -16.13
N ASN A 260 -16.65 25.10 -17.44
CA ASN A 260 -16.38 26.39 -18.09
C ASN A 260 -14.98 26.98 -17.78
N GLY A 261 -13.96 26.12 -17.69
CA GLY A 261 -12.59 26.53 -17.39
C GLY A 261 -12.25 26.69 -15.91
N SER A 262 -13.18 26.41 -15.00
CA SER A 262 -12.94 26.38 -13.55
C SER A 262 -13.12 24.98 -12.99
N LEU A 263 -12.25 24.57 -12.07
CA LEU A 263 -12.46 23.35 -11.29
C LEU A 263 -13.61 23.51 -10.31
N THR A 264 -14.19 22.39 -9.91
CA THR A 264 -15.21 22.31 -8.87
C THR A 264 -14.68 21.52 -7.68
N GLY A 265 -14.81 22.10 -6.48
CA GLY A 265 -14.56 21.50 -5.17
C GLY A 265 -13.25 20.70 -5.03
N GLN A 266 -12.21 21.36 -4.55
CA GLN A 266 -10.97 20.73 -4.10
C GLN A 266 -11.14 20.21 -2.66
N VAL A 267 -10.34 19.23 -2.29
CA VAL A 267 -10.27 18.69 -0.92
C VAL A 267 -8.82 18.38 -0.58
N ALA A 268 -8.44 18.62 0.68
CA ALA A 268 -7.07 18.42 1.13
C ALA A 268 -6.82 16.94 1.42
N LEU A 269 -5.92 16.32 0.66
CA LEU A 269 -5.69 14.88 0.65
C LEU A 269 -4.22 14.54 0.37
N ASP A 270 -3.74 13.46 0.98
CA ASP A 270 -2.56 12.74 0.50
C ASP A 270 -3.00 11.59 -0.41
N TYR A 271 -2.40 11.46 -1.59
CA TYR A 271 -2.58 10.30 -2.49
C TYR A 271 -1.35 9.39 -2.50
N GLY A 272 -1.56 8.11 -2.22
CA GLY A 272 -0.55 7.06 -2.35
C GLY A 272 -0.54 6.46 -3.75
N GLU A 273 -1.65 5.85 -4.15
CA GLU A 273 -1.84 5.20 -5.46
C GLU A 273 -3.24 5.37 -6.02
N ILE A 274 -3.36 5.27 -7.34
CA ILE A 274 -4.62 5.22 -8.09
C ILE A 274 -4.50 4.14 -9.16
N ILE A 275 -5.42 3.18 -9.18
CA ILE A 275 -5.40 2.01 -10.07
C ILE A 275 -6.75 1.90 -10.78
N LEU A 276 -6.74 1.66 -12.10
CA LEU A 276 -7.93 1.37 -12.89
C LEU A 276 -7.69 0.17 -13.80
N TYR A 277 -8.61 -0.79 -13.72
CA TYR A 277 -8.76 -1.88 -14.68
C TYR A 277 -9.94 -1.61 -15.61
N ASP A 278 -9.80 -1.93 -16.90
CA ASP A 278 -10.92 -1.94 -17.87
C ASP A 278 -11.60 -3.31 -17.95
N ARG A 279 -11.68 -3.98 -16.80
CA ARG A 279 -12.48 -5.18 -16.55
C ARG A 279 -12.89 -5.23 -15.08
N GLU A 280 -13.80 -6.13 -14.77
CA GLU A 280 -14.02 -6.58 -13.40
C GLU A 280 -12.92 -7.60 -13.04
N LEU A 281 -12.39 -7.50 -11.82
CA LEU A 281 -11.46 -8.48 -11.30
C LEU A 281 -12.23 -9.70 -10.77
N SER A 282 -11.58 -10.85 -10.71
CA SER A 282 -12.06 -11.96 -9.88
C SER A 282 -11.82 -11.65 -8.40
N GLN A 283 -12.49 -12.38 -7.49
CA GLN A 283 -12.28 -12.18 -6.05
C GLN A 283 -10.80 -12.38 -5.67
N ALA A 284 -10.13 -13.40 -6.21
CA ALA A 284 -8.72 -13.65 -5.91
C ALA A 284 -7.80 -12.51 -6.39
N GLU A 285 -8.09 -11.93 -7.56
CA GLU A 285 -7.35 -10.77 -8.07
C GLU A 285 -7.59 -9.53 -7.22
N ARG A 286 -8.84 -9.29 -6.79
CA ARG A 286 -9.15 -8.22 -5.83
C ARG A 286 -8.40 -8.40 -4.52
N ASP A 287 -8.38 -9.63 -3.99
CA ASP A 287 -7.74 -9.92 -2.72
C ASP A 287 -6.23 -9.69 -2.79
N ALA A 288 -5.60 -10.01 -3.92
CA ALA A 288 -4.19 -9.72 -4.17
C ALA A 288 -3.91 -8.20 -4.28
N VAL A 289 -4.76 -7.44 -4.99
CA VAL A 289 -4.62 -5.97 -5.09
C VAL A 289 -4.82 -5.31 -3.73
N ASN A 290 -5.87 -5.70 -2.98
CA ASN A 290 -6.12 -5.20 -1.64
C ASN A 290 -4.96 -5.55 -0.69
N THR A 291 -4.42 -6.77 -0.76
CA THR A 291 -3.26 -7.18 0.05
C THR A 291 -2.02 -6.33 -0.25
N TYR A 292 -1.68 -6.15 -1.53
CA TYR A 292 -0.57 -5.31 -1.96
C TYR A 292 -0.65 -3.91 -1.35
N LEU A 293 -1.82 -3.28 -1.48
CA LEU A 293 -2.08 -1.93 -0.97
C LEU A 293 -2.07 -1.89 0.57
N ALA A 294 -2.66 -2.90 1.22
CA ALA A 294 -2.75 -2.99 2.67
C ALA A 294 -1.39 -3.11 3.34
N ILE A 295 -0.53 -4.03 2.86
CA ILE A 295 0.82 -4.20 3.40
C ILE A 295 1.65 -2.93 3.18
N LYS A 296 1.58 -2.33 1.99
CA LYS A 296 2.32 -1.10 1.66
C LYS A 296 1.92 0.07 2.56
N TYR A 297 0.62 0.27 2.77
CA TYR A 297 0.12 1.44 3.49
C TYR A 297 -0.26 1.19 4.95
N GLY A 298 -0.01 -0.02 5.47
CA GLY A 298 -0.23 -0.37 6.87
C GLY A 298 -1.71 -0.47 7.25
N ILE A 299 -2.57 -0.74 6.27
CA ILE A 299 -4.02 -0.72 6.42
C ILE A 299 -4.49 -2.12 6.78
N THR A 300 -5.26 -2.23 7.85
CA THR A 300 -5.95 -3.48 8.18
C THR A 300 -7.14 -3.67 7.25
N LEU A 301 -7.08 -4.73 6.45
CA LEU A 301 -8.22 -5.24 5.69
C LEU A 301 -9.25 -5.91 6.58
N ASP A 302 -10.51 -5.81 6.17
CA ASP A 302 -11.65 -6.50 6.75
C ASP A 302 -12.48 -7.07 5.58
N ALA A 303 -13.32 -8.09 5.79
CA ALA A 303 -14.13 -8.68 4.72
C ALA A 303 -15.61 -8.27 4.82
N ASP A 304 -16.30 -8.17 3.67
CA ASP A 304 -17.75 -7.87 3.60
C ASP A 304 -18.59 -8.84 4.45
N THR A 305 -19.46 -8.26 5.28
CA THR A 305 -20.39 -8.93 6.21
C THR A 305 -21.86 -8.76 5.83
N SER A 306 -22.30 -9.27 4.69
CA SER A 306 -23.74 -9.34 4.40
C SER A 306 -24.53 -10.38 5.26
N SER A 307 -23.95 -11.04 6.28
CA SER A 307 -24.74 -11.86 7.22
C SER A 307 -24.14 -12.01 8.63
N THR A 308 -24.97 -11.72 9.62
CA THR A 308 -24.74 -11.82 11.06
C THR A 308 -24.34 -13.22 11.55
N ALA A 309 -23.04 -13.55 11.72
CA ALA A 309 -22.57 -14.52 12.74
C ALA A 309 -21.05 -14.79 12.85
N THR A 310 -20.16 -14.37 11.94
CA THR A 310 -18.73 -14.77 11.98
C THR A 310 -17.77 -13.60 12.09
N VAL A 311 -16.59 -13.85 12.65
CA VAL A 311 -15.45 -12.92 12.61
C VAL A 311 -15.01 -12.87 11.14
N ASP A 312 -15.34 -11.80 10.44
CA ASP A 312 -15.22 -11.71 8.98
C ASP A 312 -13.91 -11.06 8.56
N ASN A 313 -12.81 -11.68 8.98
CA ASN A 313 -11.48 -11.18 8.66
C ASN A 313 -11.06 -11.42 7.21
N PHE A 314 -9.90 -10.89 6.85
CA PHE A 314 -9.30 -11.04 5.53
C PHE A 314 -8.14 -12.06 5.50
N ASP A 315 -8.04 -12.86 4.44
CA ASP A 315 -6.80 -13.62 4.15
C ASP A 315 -5.94 -12.78 3.21
N TYR A 316 -4.73 -12.43 3.63
CA TYR A 316 -3.82 -11.62 2.82
C TYR A 316 -3.05 -12.58 1.91
N VAL A 317 -2.98 -12.25 0.62
CA VAL A 317 -2.36 -13.08 -0.41
C VAL A 317 -1.36 -12.30 -1.27
N ASP A 318 -0.22 -12.92 -1.59
CA ASP A 318 0.78 -12.35 -2.50
C ASP A 318 0.36 -12.47 -3.98
N SER A 319 1.19 -11.95 -4.91
CA SER A 319 0.94 -12.03 -6.35
C SER A 319 0.85 -13.45 -6.92
N GLN A 320 1.33 -14.46 -6.18
CA GLN A 320 1.28 -15.87 -6.58
C GLN A 320 0.11 -16.62 -5.92
N GLY A 321 -0.69 -15.94 -5.09
CA GLY A 321 -1.80 -16.52 -4.35
C GLY A 321 -1.41 -17.25 -3.06
N THR A 322 -0.18 -17.04 -2.56
CA THR A 322 0.27 -17.57 -1.26
C THR A 322 -0.37 -16.77 -0.14
N VAL A 323 -1.00 -17.43 0.84
CA VAL A 323 -1.52 -16.75 2.03
C VAL A 323 -0.38 -16.31 2.93
N ILE A 324 -0.21 -14.99 3.08
CA ILE A 324 0.82 -14.35 3.92
C ILE A 324 0.29 -13.91 5.30
N TRP A 325 -1.03 -13.86 5.46
CA TRP A 325 -1.73 -13.72 6.76
C TRP A 325 -3.07 -14.44 6.71
N ALA A 326 -3.24 -15.49 7.51
CA ALA A 326 -4.41 -16.37 7.48
C ALA A 326 -5.58 -15.87 8.34
N GLY A 327 -5.88 -14.57 8.27
CA GLY A 327 -6.85 -13.90 9.14
C GLY A 327 -8.26 -14.47 9.08
N ARG A 328 -8.70 -15.00 7.94
CA ARG A 328 -10.01 -15.62 7.73
C ARG A 328 -9.95 -17.14 7.86
N SER A 329 -8.97 -17.76 7.21
CA SER A 329 -8.91 -19.21 7.06
C SER A 329 -8.38 -19.94 8.30
N ASN A 330 -7.71 -19.24 9.22
CA ASN A 330 -7.17 -19.83 10.44
C ASN A 330 -7.80 -19.19 11.70
N PRO A 331 -8.50 -19.96 12.55
CA PRO A 331 -9.15 -19.44 13.76
C PRO A 331 -8.22 -18.73 14.75
N THR A 332 -6.96 -19.14 14.86
CA THR A 332 -5.99 -18.46 15.73
C THR A 332 -5.67 -17.08 15.17
N TYR A 333 -5.32 -16.98 13.90
CA TYR A 333 -5.01 -15.69 13.26
C TYR A 333 -6.24 -14.79 13.22
N ALA A 334 -7.44 -15.38 13.16
CA ALA A 334 -8.67 -14.64 13.21
C ALA A 334 -8.88 -13.86 14.51
N THR A 335 -8.45 -14.40 15.66
CA THR A 335 -8.52 -13.66 16.92
C THR A 335 -7.48 -12.55 17.01
N TYR A 336 -6.42 -12.60 16.20
CA TYR A 336 -5.34 -11.61 16.15
C TYR A 336 -5.48 -10.60 15.00
N HIS A 337 -6.64 -10.56 14.33
CA HIS A 337 -6.86 -9.73 13.15
C HIS A 337 -7.20 -8.27 13.49
N ASN A 338 -6.38 -7.63 14.33
CA ASN A 338 -6.56 -6.24 14.73
C ASN A 338 -5.26 -5.48 14.48
N ASN A 339 -5.38 -4.29 13.87
CA ASN A 339 -4.25 -3.46 13.47
C ASN A 339 -3.16 -4.27 12.73
N VAL A 340 -3.61 -5.07 11.75
CA VAL A 340 -2.72 -5.86 10.89
C VAL A 340 -1.82 -4.95 10.08
N ALA A 341 -0.52 -5.24 10.07
CA ALA A 341 0.51 -4.59 9.26
C ALA A 341 1.60 -5.61 8.91
N GLY A 342 2.46 -5.29 7.95
CA GLY A 342 3.50 -6.22 7.53
C GLY A 342 4.71 -5.60 6.85
N LEU A 343 5.79 -6.38 6.83
CA LEU A 343 6.92 -6.26 5.93
C LEU A 343 6.72 -7.26 4.79
N GLY A 344 7.12 -6.90 3.57
CA GLY A 344 6.85 -7.72 2.39
C GLY A 344 7.70 -7.29 1.21
N GLN A 345 8.29 -8.23 0.48
CA GLN A 345 8.79 -7.96 -0.86
C GLN A 345 8.13 -8.95 -1.83
N ASP A 346 7.45 -8.40 -2.83
CA ASP A 346 6.79 -9.12 -3.91
C ASP A 346 7.02 -8.36 -5.20
N ASP A 347 8.01 -8.83 -5.97
CA ASP A 347 8.48 -8.19 -7.18
C ASP A 347 7.39 -8.22 -8.26
N GLY A 348 6.49 -9.23 -8.26
CA GLY A 348 5.32 -9.27 -9.13
C GLY A 348 4.35 -8.13 -8.86
N SER A 349 4.19 -7.77 -7.59
CA SER A 349 3.35 -6.66 -7.14
C SER A 349 4.03 -5.27 -7.15
N ALA A 350 5.34 -5.19 -7.45
CA ALA A 350 6.19 -4.04 -7.13
C ALA A 350 6.15 -3.61 -5.64
N LEU A 351 5.93 -4.56 -4.73
CA LEU A 351 5.93 -4.32 -3.29
C LEU A 351 7.34 -4.47 -2.73
N ASP A 352 7.77 -3.51 -1.93
CA ASP A 352 9.06 -3.54 -1.21
C ASP A 352 8.92 -2.76 0.11
N GLN A 353 8.25 -3.37 1.07
CA GLN A 353 7.94 -2.81 2.38
C GLN A 353 8.94 -3.35 3.44
N ARG A 354 9.91 -2.51 3.80
CA ARG A 354 11.08 -2.81 4.66
C ARG A 354 10.96 -2.22 6.07
N ILE A 355 9.98 -1.34 6.27
CA ILE A 355 9.54 -0.81 7.56
C ILE A 355 8.04 -0.58 7.48
N SER A 356 7.32 -0.91 8.55
CA SER A 356 5.86 -0.77 8.56
C SER A 356 5.33 -0.68 9.99
N ARG A 357 4.19 -0.03 10.11
CA ARG A 357 3.36 0.11 11.32
C ARG A 357 1.91 0.06 10.87
N SER A 358 1.00 -0.43 11.72
CA SER A 358 -0.43 -0.24 11.44
C SER A 358 -0.79 1.25 11.44
N SER A 359 -1.51 1.67 10.42
CA SER A 359 -2.02 3.03 10.26
C SER A 359 -3.29 3.29 11.07
N ALA A 360 -3.88 2.25 11.67
CA ALA A 360 -5.05 2.35 12.53
C ALA A 360 -4.69 2.92 13.92
N PRO A 361 -5.66 3.48 14.67
CA PRO A 361 -5.41 4.06 15.98
C PRO A 361 -4.86 2.99 16.94
N GLY A 362 -3.88 3.37 17.76
CA GLY A 362 -3.22 2.45 18.68
C GLY A 362 -2.29 1.42 18.03
N GLY A 363 -1.89 1.62 16.77
CA GLY A 363 -0.86 0.83 16.08
C GLY A 363 0.55 1.00 16.67
N ILE A 364 0.83 0.58 17.90
CA ILE A 364 2.08 0.94 18.60
C ILE A 364 3.35 0.22 18.14
N VAL A 365 3.22 -0.91 17.43
CA VAL A 365 4.35 -1.75 17.00
C VAL A 365 4.79 -1.34 15.60
N THR A 366 6.04 -0.91 15.49
CA THR A 366 6.72 -0.70 14.21
C THR A 366 7.80 -1.77 14.05
N MET A 367 7.79 -2.52 12.95
CA MET A 367 8.86 -3.47 12.61
C MET A 367 9.67 -2.94 11.43
N ALA A 368 10.97 -3.25 11.41
CA ALA A 368 11.90 -2.82 10.37
C ALA A 368 13.04 -3.82 10.15
N LEU A 369 13.48 -4.02 8.91
CA LEU A 369 14.65 -4.86 8.58
C LEU A 369 15.96 -4.27 9.10
N ASP A 370 16.06 -2.94 9.11
CA ASP A 370 17.21 -2.19 9.62
C ASP A 370 16.86 -1.53 10.95
N ASN A 371 17.88 -1.27 11.78
CA ASN A 371 17.73 -0.48 13.01
C ASN A 371 17.61 1.02 12.69
N ASP A 372 16.65 1.35 11.85
CA ASP A 372 16.26 2.68 11.38
C ASP A 372 14.73 2.70 11.26
N PHE A 373 14.11 3.45 12.17
CA PHE A 373 12.66 3.61 12.29
C PHE A 373 12.15 4.95 11.74
N ALA A 374 12.95 5.68 10.96
CA ALA A 374 12.61 7.01 10.47
C ALA A 374 12.66 7.12 8.94
N SER A 375 13.65 6.49 8.30
CA SER A 375 13.82 6.62 6.85
C SER A 375 12.73 5.84 6.09
N PRO A 376 12.24 6.38 4.95
CA PRO A 376 11.18 5.75 4.18
C PRO A 376 11.64 4.46 3.50
N ASN A 377 10.69 3.63 3.05
CA ASN A 377 10.95 2.40 2.30
C ASN A 377 11.74 2.64 1.00
N SER A 378 11.60 3.83 0.40
CA SER A 378 12.31 4.24 -0.81
C SER A 378 13.80 4.55 -0.59
N ASP A 379 14.29 4.55 0.66
CA ASP A 379 15.71 4.75 0.94
C ASP A 379 16.55 3.55 0.47
N SER A 380 17.42 3.80 -0.50
CA SER A 380 18.28 2.79 -1.12
C SER A 380 19.28 2.11 -0.18
N SER A 381 19.50 2.66 1.03
CA SER A 381 20.37 2.06 2.04
C SER A 381 19.70 0.96 2.86
N ARG A 382 18.36 0.86 2.81
CA ARG A 382 17.62 -0.19 3.53
C ARG A 382 17.90 -1.57 2.96
N THR A 383 17.95 -2.57 3.82
CA THR A 383 18.14 -3.97 3.46
C THR A 383 16.92 -4.48 2.68
N SER A 384 17.15 -5.17 1.57
CA SER A 384 16.11 -5.87 0.81
C SER A 384 15.83 -7.24 1.44
N MET A 385 14.56 -7.62 1.48
CA MET A 385 14.12 -8.89 2.04
C MET A 385 14.21 -10.04 1.03
N GLY A 386 14.15 -9.73 -0.27
CA GLY A 386 14.05 -10.70 -1.35
C GLY A 386 12.59 -11.10 -1.64
N ASP A 387 12.30 -11.34 -2.91
CA ASP A 387 10.98 -11.68 -3.43
C ASP A 387 10.34 -12.89 -2.73
N GLY A 388 9.05 -12.80 -2.42
CA GLY A 388 8.24 -13.83 -1.77
C GLY A 388 8.40 -13.95 -0.25
N ASN A 389 9.17 -13.05 0.37
CA ASN A 389 9.35 -13.04 1.82
C ASN A 389 8.42 -12.02 2.47
N PHE A 390 7.79 -12.40 3.58
CA PHE A 390 6.84 -11.55 4.31
C PHE A 390 6.89 -11.81 5.81
N LEU A 391 6.68 -10.75 6.58
CA LEU A 391 6.42 -10.82 8.02
C LEU A 391 5.18 -9.97 8.31
N VAL A 392 4.05 -10.61 8.62
CA VAL A 392 2.78 -9.92 8.88
C VAL A 392 2.38 -10.12 10.33
N TRP A 393 1.88 -9.09 11.01
CA TRP A 393 1.48 -9.18 12.41
C TRP A 393 0.17 -8.47 12.68
N GLY A 394 -0.52 -8.91 13.73
CA GLY A 394 -1.73 -8.30 14.28
C GLY A 394 -1.90 -8.65 15.76
N HIS A 395 -2.79 -7.95 16.47
CA HIS A 395 -3.01 -8.18 17.90
C HIS A 395 -4.36 -8.82 18.24
N ASN A 396 -4.44 -9.42 19.43
CA ASN A 396 -5.61 -10.15 19.94
C ASN A 396 -6.84 -9.29 20.32
N GLY A 397 -6.88 -8.01 19.93
CA GLY A 397 -7.98 -7.09 20.26
C GLY A 397 -8.17 -6.73 21.74
N LEU A 398 -7.38 -7.28 22.66
CA LEU A 398 -7.54 -7.01 24.09
C LEU A 398 -7.07 -5.59 24.47
N ASP A 399 -7.60 -5.09 25.59
CA ASP A 399 -7.22 -3.80 26.13
C ASP A 399 -5.74 -3.80 26.54
N ALA A 400 -5.09 -2.66 26.35
CA ALA A 400 -3.70 -2.45 26.72
C ALA A 400 -3.55 -1.49 27.90
N THR A 401 -4.64 -1.11 28.60
CA THR A 401 -4.62 -0.12 29.70
C THR A 401 -4.14 -0.62 31.06
N THR A 402 -3.96 -1.94 31.24
CA THR A 402 -3.58 -2.51 32.54
C THR A 402 -2.48 -3.57 32.43
N TRP A 403 -1.57 -3.56 33.42
CA TRP A 403 -0.55 -4.59 33.60
C TRP A 403 -1.12 -5.79 34.37
N ILE A 404 -0.99 -7.00 33.82
CA ILE A 404 -1.33 -8.27 34.46
C ILE A 404 -0.17 -8.69 35.37
N SER A 405 -0.44 -8.86 36.67
CA SER A 405 0.56 -9.08 37.73
C SER A 405 0.48 -10.44 38.44
N THR A 406 -0.57 -11.23 38.22
CA THR A 406 -0.79 -12.44 39.02
C THR A 406 -0.05 -13.64 38.45
N THR A 407 0.90 -14.18 39.23
CA THR A 407 1.53 -15.51 39.05
C THR A 407 0.56 -16.70 39.14
N ALA A 408 -0.75 -16.46 39.25
CA ALA A 408 -1.79 -17.47 39.37
C ALA A 408 -2.50 -17.78 38.03
N ALA A 409 -2.18 -17.04 36.97
CA ALA A 409 -2.51 -17.37 35.58
C ALA A 409 -1.19 -17.66 34.87
N SER A 410 -1.08 -18.80 34.19
CA SER A 410 -0.02 -19.10 33.23
C SER A 410 0.20 -17.89 32.31
N GLY A 411 1.45 -17.49 32.11
CA GLY A 411 1.84 -16.47 31.15
C GLY A 411 2.64 -15.29 31.68
N VAL A 412 2.93 -15.15 32.98
CA VAL A 412 3.72 -14.01 33.49
C VAL A 412 5.05 -14.47 34.10
N PRO A 413 6.22 -14.05 33.56
CA PRO A 413 7.51 -14.37 34.14
C PRO A 413 7.65 -13.87 35.58
N ALA A 414 8.38 -14.60 36.42
CA ALA A 414 8.54 -14.28 37.83
C ALA A 414 9.04 -12.83 38.07
N GLY A 415 8.28 -12.06 38.87
CA GLY A 415 8.62 -10.68 39.22
C GLY A 415 8.44 -9.67 38.08
N LYS A 416 7.63 -10.01 37.08
CA LYS A 416 7.24 -9.14 35.96
C LYS A 416 5.72 -8.95 35.98
N ASP A 417 5.29 -7.93 35.25
CA ASP A 417 3.92 -7.78 34.80
C ASP A 417 3.92 -7.74 33.26
N ARG A 418 2.80 -8.10 32.63
CA ARG A 418 2.65 -8.08 31.15
C ARG A 418 1.36 -7.42 30.69
N LEU A 419 1.30 -6.99 29.44
CA LEU A 419 0.04 -6.54 28.84
C LEU A 419 -0.85 -7.74 28.51
N ALA A 420 -2.18 -7.54 28.59
CA ALA A 420 -3.14 -8.50 28.06
C ALA A 420 -3.12 -8.55 26.53
N ARG A 421 -2.77 -7.42 25.89
CA ARG A 421 -2.59 -7.35 24.44
C ARG A 421 -1.34 -8.12 24.03
N GLU A 422 -1.55 -9.05 23.13
CA GLU A 422 -0.52 -9.91 22.54
C GLU A 422 -0.55 -9.72 21.03
N TRP A 423 0.61 -9.86 20.39
CA TRP A 423 0.76 -9.80 18.95
C TRP A 423 1.14 -11.17 18.42
N LEU A 424 0.47 -11.59 17.35
CA LEU A 424 0.81 -12.77 16.58
C LEU A 424 1.52 -12.33 15.31
N VAL A 425 2.55 -13.07 14.92
CA VAL A 425 3.35 -12.81 13.73
C VAL A 425 3.31 -14.04 12.82
N GLN A 426 3.06 -13.82 11.53
CA GLN A 426 3.19 -14.83 10.47
C GLN A 426 4.45 -14.52 9.64
N GLU A 427 5.39 -15.47 9.60
CA GLU A 427 6.49 -15.45 8.65
C GLU A 427 6.13 -16.28 7.42
N THR A 428 6.38 -15.74 6.23
CA THR A 428 6.34 -16.47 4.96
C THR A 428 7.70 -16.32 4.27
N GLY A 429 8.27 -17.43 3.81
CA GLY A 429 9.62 -17.44 3.23
C GLY A 429 10.71 -17.41 4.31
N ALA A 430 11.74 -16.59 4.10
CA ALA A 430 12.86 -16.40 5.02
C ALA A 430 13.15 -14.90 5.20
N VAL A 431 12.58 -14.29 6.23
CA VAL A 431 12.68 -12.84 6.51
C VAL A 431 14.01 -12.50 7.16
N GLY A 432 14.54 -13.41 7.99
CA GLY A 432 15.71 -13.15 8.81
C GLY A 432 15.39 -12.28 10.03
N ALA A 433 16.43 -11.70 10.63
CA ALA A 433 16.28 -10.95 11.87
C ALA A 433 15.63 -9.57 11.64
N VAL A 434 14.73 -9.16 12.53
CA VAL A 434 14.04 -7.87 12.45
C VAL A 434 14.31 -6.99 13.67
N ASN A 435 14.00 -5.70 13.54
CA ASN A 435 14.09 -4.71 14.60
C ASN A 435 12.69 -4.25 14.96
N LEU A 436 12.44 -4.07 16.25
CA LEU A 436 11.15 -3.66 16.78
C LEU A 436 11.26 -2.30 17.45
N GLN A 437 10.30 -1.43 17.20
CA GLN A 437 10.05 -0.23 17.99
C GLN A 437 8.61 -0.26 18.52
N VAL A 438 8.45 0.10 19.79
CA VAL A 438 7.15 0.26 20.43
C VAL A 438 7.03 1.70 20.93
N ASN A 439 5.92 2.35 20.61
CA ASN A 439 5.54 3.62 21.21
C ASN A 439 4.59 3.39 22.39
N VAL A 440 5.05 3.66 23.61
CA VAL A 440 4.22 3.51 24.82
C VAL A 440 3.51 4.78 25.26
N ASP A 441 3.78 5.92 24.63
CA ASP A 441 3.11 7.19 24.89
C ASP A 441 2.19 7.57 23.69
N ASP A 442 1.62 6.58 23.02
CA ASP A 442 0.73 6.79 21.87
C ASP A 442 -0.60 7.42 22.31
N LEU A 443 -0.97 8.56 21.73
CA LEU A 443 -2.15 9.32 22.17
C LEU A 443 -3.47 8.59 21.89
N ASP A 444 -3.46 7.65 20.95
CA ASP A 444 -4.64 6.84 20.60
C ASP A 444 -4.70 5.53 21.40
N LEU A 445 -3.72 5.30 22.29
CA LEU A 445 -3.66 4.12 23.16
C LEU A 445 -3.14 4.47 24.56
N ASP A 446 -4.03 4.45 25.54
CA ASP A 446 -3.71 4.65 26.96
C ASP A 446 -2.93 3.45 27.54
N LEU A 447 -1.68 3.25 27.14
CA LEU A 447 -0.82 2.28 27.78
C LEU A 447 -0.54 2.70 29.23
N PRO A 448 -0.57 1.76 30.19
CA PRO A 448 -0.23 2.06 31.57
C PRO A 448 1.23 2.47 31.65
N ALA A 449 1.50 3.52 32.43
CA ALA A 449 2.84 4.07 32.58
C ALA A 449 3.86 2.96 32.86
N VAL A 450 4.92 2.91 32.04
CA VAL A 450 6.02 1.96 32.22
C VAL A 450 6.81 2.38 33.46
N MET A 451 6.56 1.71 34.59
CA MET A 451 7.29 1.95 35.84
C MET A 451 8.59 1.15 35.86
N GLY A 452 9.55 1.51 34.99
CA GLY A 452 10.89 0.90 34.98
C GLY A 452 11.41 0.57 33.58
N VAL A 453 11.75 -0.70 33.36
CA VAL A 453 12.34 -1.20 32.12
C VAL A 453 11.30 -2.00 31.35
N LEU A 454 11.11 -1.69 30.06
CA LEU A 454 10.28 -2.47 29.16
C LEU A 454 11.04 -3.68 28.61
N TYR A 455 10.37 -4.81 28.49
CA TYR A 455 10.91 -6.06 27.97
C TYR A 455 10.03 -6.58 26.84
N LEU A 456 10.65 -7.21 25.84
CA LEU A 456 9.97 -8.06 24.87
C LEU A 456 9.95 -9.49 25.42
N LEU A 457 8.80 -10.14 25.26
CA LEU A 457 8.60 -11.56 25.48
C LEU A 457 8.19 -12.17 24.14
N VAL A 458 8.83 -13.28 23.77
CA VAL A 458 8.53 -14.04 22.57
C VAL A 458 8.18 -15.44 23.03
N ASP A 459 7.00 -15.92 22.65
CA ASP A 459 6.59 -17.31 22.83
C ASP A 459 7.40 -18.17 21.85
N SER A 460 8.45 -18.79 22.38
CA SER A 460 9.49 -19.47 21.62
C SER A 460 9.17 -20.94 21.39
N ASP A 461 8.33 -21.53 22.23
CA ASP A 461 7.88 -22.92 22.11
C ASP A 461 6.43 -23.09 21.61
N LEU A 462 5.72 -21.97 21.43
CA LEU A 462 4.40 -21.85 20.82
C LEU A 462 3.28 -22.52 21.64
N ASP A 463 3.42 -22.56 22.97
CA ASP A 463 2.42 -23.14 23.87
C ASP A 463 1.41 -22.11 24.42
N GLY A 464 1.65 -20.82 24.20
CA GLY A 464 0.83 -19.70 24.67
C GLY A 464 1.06 -19.28 26.13
N ASP A 465 2.02 -19.89 26.84
CA ASP A 465 2.43 -19.58 28.20
C ASP A 465 3.74 -18.80 28.22
N PHE A 466 3.67 -17.47 28.25
CA PHE A 466 4.87 -16.62 28.40
C PHE A 466 5.55 -16.70 29.79
N GLY A 467 5.11 -17.56 30.72
CA GLY A 467 5.60 -17.62 32.09
C GLY A 467 7.00 -18.20 32.24
N ASP A 468 7.40 -19.07 31.31
CA ASP A 468 8.73 -19.67 31.24
C ASP A 468 9.67 -18.93 30.28
N GLU A 469 9.16 -17.89 29.60
CA GLU A 469 9.89 -17.24 28.54
C GLU A 469 11.01 -16.31 28.96
N THR A 470 12.02 -16.22 28.09
CA THR A 470 13.19 -15.37 28.33
C THR A 470 12.89 -13.91 28.01
N VAL A 471 12.88 -13.07 29.05
CA VAL A 471 12.72 -11.61 28.90
C VAL A 471 13.88 -10.98 28.15
N GLN A 472 13.59 -10.23 27.09
CA GLN A 472 14.57 -9.47 26.33
C GLN A 472 14.43 -7.98 26.63
N LYS A 473 15.50 -7.34 27.13
CA LYS A 473 15.44 -5.94 27.53
C LYS A 473 15.35 -5.02 26.31
N MET A 474 14.35 -4.12 26.30
CA MET A 474 14.28 -3.05 25.31
C MET A 474 15.09 -1.82 25.74
N THR A 475 15.55 -1.06 24.74
CA THR A 475 16.30 0.19 24.92
C THR A 475 15.37 1.39 24.77
N ALA A 476 15.26 2.20 25.82
CA ALA A 476 14.51 3.46 25.78
C ALA A 476 15.22 4.50 24.91
N GLN A 477 14.48 5.11 23.98
CA GLN A 477 14.95 6.16 23.08
C GLN A 477 14.50 7.57 23.52
N GLY A 478 13.59 7.65 24.51
CA GLY A 478 12.96 8.89 24.97
C GLY A 478 11.60 9.11 24.30
N GLY A 479 10.74 9.94 24.92
CA GLY A 479 9.41 10.27 24.40
C GLY A 479 8.50 9.06 24.16
N GLY A 480 8.52 8.09 25.08
CA GLY A 480 7.69 6.87 24.97
C GLY A 480 8.22 5.81 24.00
N LEU A 481 9.33 6.04 23.28
CA LEU A 481 9.84 5.07 22.31
C LEU A 481 10.81 4.07 22.95
N TYR A 482 10.59 2.79 22.67
CA TYR A 482 11.44 1.66 23.08
C TYR A 482 11.80 0.82 21.87
N THR A 483 13.03 0.31 21.82
CA THR A 483 13.55 -0.44 20.66
C THR A 483 14.29 -1.70 21.06
N ILE A 484 14.29 -2.70 20.20
CA ILE A 484 15.13 -3.89 20.28
C ILE A 484 15.54 -4.31 18.86
N SER A 485 16.73 -4.87 18.73
CA SER A 485 17.34 -5.20 17.43
C SER A 485 17.67 -6.68 17.35
N GLY A 486 17.50 -7.25 16.15
CA GLY A 486 17.91 -8.61 15.84
C GLY A 486 17.04 -9.68 16.51
N VAL A 487 15.73 -9.41 16.61
CA VAL A 487 14.72 -10.36 17.08
C VAL A 487 14.49 -11.43 16.02
#